data_AF-A0A7Y4YU07-F1
#
_entry.id   AF-A0A7Y4YU07-F1
#
_cell.length_a   1.000
_cell.length_b   1.000
_cell.length_c   1.000
_cell.angle_alpha   90.00
_cell.angle_beta   90.00
_cell.angle_gamma   90.00
#
_symmetry.space_group_name_H-M   'P 1'
#
loop_
_entity.id
_entity.type
_entity.pdbx_description
1 polymer ?
#
loop_
_entity_poly.entity_id
_entity_poly.type
_entity_poly.pdbx_seq_one_letter_code
_entity_poly.pdbx_strand_id
1 'polypeptide(L)'
;MKNHPRLLELFWQFASKLEELHTLYLDSVVGYSILHERLNSHQEAVRAVLGDHEYATKEFQDTCSIVYKNLSSRDFTPVSMSPVMKQGEMRERVEDDGRNTLLLGNQCLVSAYAYWEEYLRVEIGKAIGVLSQEAKAADEEARKILNVHVKSDLWGDIRYIRNSLVHNNGVANSEVSKCKLIKWFSPGQLIELNHERMRSIFLAMGQYRNELHTMSLPPPRKLRIPPASIERDVQRLAPLSAPHVKR
;
A
#
# COMPACT_ATOMS: atom_id res chain seq x y z
N MET A 1 1.23 11.51 -28.28
CA MET A 1 1.05 10.05 -28.49
C MET A 1 1.37 9.36 -27.18
N LYS A 2 0.56 8.40 -26.71
CA LYS A 2 0.84 7.70 -25.44
C LYS A 2 2.11 6.86 -25.55
N ASN A 3 3.00 6.99 -24.57
CA ASN A 3 4.23 6.21 -24.45
C ASN A 3 3.96 4.94 -23.60
N HIS A 4 3.47 3.90 -24.27
CA HIS A 4 3.14 2.61 -23.65
C HIS A 4 4.33 1.96 -22.90
N PRO A 5 5.56 1.92 -23.47
CA PRO A 5 6.72 1.41 -22.75
C PRO A 5 6.99 2.17 -21.44
N ARG A 6 6.88 3.51 -21.44
CA ARG A 6 7.06 4.30 -20.22
C ARG A 6 6.00 4.01 -19.17
N LEU A 7 4.73 3.85 -19.58
CA LEU A 7 3.65 3.46 -18.65
C LEU A 7 3.89 2.09 -18.01
N LEU A 8 4.43 1.13 -18.77
CA LEU A 8 4.79 -0.19 -18.24
C LEU A 8 5.93 -0.10 -17.23
N GLU A 9 6.92 0.75 -17.49
CA GLU A 9 8.01 1.01 -16.54
C GLU A 9 7.46 1.63 -15.25
N LEU A 10 6.61 2.65 -15.36
CA LEU A 10 5.96 3.28 -14.20
C LEU A 10 5.09 2.30 -13.40
N PHE A 11 4.43 1.35 -14.07
CA PHE A 11 3.73 0.25 -13.40
C PHE A 11 4.68 -0.56 -12.51
N TRP A 12 5.83 -0.98 -13.04
CA TRP A 12 6.81 -1.77 -12.27
C TRP A 12 7.44 -0.97 -11.14
N GLN A 13 7.74 0.30 -11.36
CA GLN A 13 8.26 1.18 -10.32
C GLN A 13 7.24 1.37 -9.19
N PHE A 14 5.97 1.61 -9.53
CA PHE A 14 4.92 1.71 -8.53
C PHE A 14 4.66 0.38 -7.80
N ALA A 15 4.72 -0.75 -8.53
CA ALA A 15 4.59 -2.09 -7.92
C ALA A 15 5.69 -2.33 -6.88
N SER A 16 6.94 -2.05 -7.22
CA SER A 16 8.09 -2.14 -6.32
C SER A 16 7.93 -1.24 -5.10
N LYS A 17 7.52 0.03 -5.30
CA LYS A 17 7.32 0.95 -4.19
C LYS A 17 6.18 0.52 -3.26
N LEU A 18 5.10 -0.02 -3.82
CA LEU A 18 3.97 -0.54 -3.04
C LEU A 18 4.37 -1.77 -2.23
N GLU A 19 5.16 -2.66 -2.81
CA GLU A 19 5.73 -3.84 -2.13
C GLU A 19 6.65 -3.43 -0.98
N GLU A 20 7.55 -2.46 -1.21
CA GLU A 20 8.42 -1.90 -0.16
C GLU A 20 7.61 -1.39 1.04
N LEU A 21 6.59 -0.58 0.80
CA LEU A 21 5.73 -0.02 1.86
C LEU A 21 4.90 -1.10 2.56
N HIS A 22 4.38 -2.07 1.81
CA HIS A 22 3.56 -3.14 2.37
C HIS A 22 4.39 -4.10 3.22
N THR A 23 5.58 -4.50 2.75
CA THR A 23 6.50 -5.36 3.49
C THR A 23 6.99 -4.66 4.76
N LEU A 24 7.38 -3.38 4.68
CA LEU A 24 7.71 -2.59 5.87
C LEU A 24 6.58 -2.60 6.91
N TYR A 25 5.33 -2.43 6.45
CA TYR A 25 4.17 -2.46 7.32
C TYR A 25 4.00 -3.82 8.00
N LEU A 26 4.00 -4.90 7.20
CA LEU A 26 3.80 -6.26 7.72
C LEU A 26 4.91 -6.69 8.67
N ASP A 27 6.17 -6.52 8.29
CA ASP A 27 7.32 -6.92 9.11
C ASP A 27 7.32 -6.19 10.46
N SER A 28 6.97 -4.90 10.45
CA SER A 28 6.89 -4.10 11.67
C SER A 28 5.74 -4.54 12.57
N VAL A 29 4.55 -4.77 12.01
CA VAL A 29 3.38 -5.27 12.76
C VAL A 29 3.67 -6.61 13.40
N VAL A 30 4.25 -7.55 12.63
CA VAL A 30 4.70 -8.85 13.17
C VAL A 30 5.73 -8.64 14.28
N GLY A 31 6.67 -7.72 14.09
CA GLY A 31 7.65 -7.35 15.11
C GLY A 31 7.00 -6.83 16.40
N TYR A 32 5.96 -6.00 16.31
CA TYR A 32 5.22 -5.50 17.46
C TYR A 32 4.48 -6.62 18.18
N SER A 33 3.81 -7.51 17.46
CA SER A 33 3.13 -8.67 18.02
C SER A 33 4.10 -9.59 18.79
N ILE A 34 5.26 -9.91 18.22
CA ILE A 34 6.30 -10.70 18.89
C ILE A 34 6.81 -10.00 20.15
N LEU A 35 6.98 -8.68 20.11
CA LEU A 35 7.38 -7.89 21.28
C LEU A 35 6.33 -7.92 22.38
N HIS A 36 5.05 -7.81 22.01
CA HIS A 36 3.92 -7.89 22.94
C HIS A 36 3.84 -9.27 23.61
N GLU A 37 3.91 -10.34 22.83
CA GLU A 37 3.88 -11.73 23.32
C GLU A 37 5.05 -12.02 24.26
N ARG A 38 6.26 -11.55 23.92
CA ARG A 38 7.45 -11.72 24.77
C ARG A 38 7.30 -11.00 26.10
N LEU A 39 6.76 -9.79 26.10
CA LEU A 39 6.51 -9.05 27.34
C LEU A 39 5.50 -9.79 28.22
N ASN A 40 4.38 -10.23 27.64
CA ASN A 40 3.35 -10.97 28.37
C ASN A 40 3.89 -12.28 28.94
N SER A 41 4.62 -13.06 28.14
CA SER A 41 5.25 -14.32 28.56
C SER A 41 6.26 -14.10 29.70
N HIS A 42 7.06 -13.02 29.62
CA HIS A 42 8.00 -12.68 30.68
C HIS A 42 7.29 -12.34 32.00
N GLN A 43 6.24 -11.53 31.93
CA GLN A 43 5.43 -11.16 33.08
C GLN A 43 4.71 -12.36 33.71
N GLU A 44 4.19 -13.27 32.89
CA GLU A 44 3.59 -14.52 33.34
C GLU A 44 4.61 -15.42 34.04
N ALA A 45 5.83 -15.54 33.51
CA ALA A 45 6.89 -16.29 34.16
C ALA A 45 7.26 -15.70 35.54
N VAL A 46 7.32 -14.37 35.65
CA VAL A 46 7.54 -13.69 36.94
C VAL A 46 6.38 -13.98 37.91
N ARG A 47 5.13 -13.96 37.45
CA ARG A 47 3.96 -14.32 38.27
C ARG A 47 4.02 -15.76 38.76
N ALA A 48 4.39 -16.69 37.88
CA ALA A 48 4.49 -18.11 38.23
C ALA A 48 5.53 -18.36 39.34
N VAL A 49 6.63 -17.58 39.35
CA VAL A 49 7.68 -17.69 40.37
C VAL A 49 7.27 -17.01 41.69
N LEU A 50 6.62 -15.86 41.61
CA LEU A 50 6.31 -15.03 42.78
C LEU A 50 4.96 -15.37 43.45
N GLY A 51 4.07 -16.11 42.78
CA GLY A 51 2.74 -16.44 43.31
C GLY A 51 1.92 -15.19 43.61
N ASP A 52 1.37 -15.12 44.83
CA ASP A 52 0.51 -14.02 45.29
C ASP A 52 1.29 -12.78 45.81
N HIS A 53 2.60 -12.69 45.54
CA HIS A 53 3.41 -11.55 45.97
C HIS A 53 2.97 -10.24 45.30
N GLU A 54 3.07 -9.10 45.98
CA GLU A 54 2.68 -7.78 45.44
C GLU A 54 3.40 -7.42 44.12
N TYR A 55 4.62 -7.92 43.93
CA TYR A 55 5.43 -7.74 42.71
C TYR A 55 4.99 -8.62 41.52
N ALA A 56 4.11 -9.58 41.75
CA ALA A 56 3.50 -10.39 40.70
C ALA A 56 2.34 -9.65 40.01
N THR A 57 1.78 -8.62 40.63
CA THR A 57 0.65 -7.86 40.06
C THR A 57 1.02 -7.24 38.71
N LYS A 58 0.05 -7.20 37.79
CA LYS A 58 0.25 -6.59 36.48
C LYS A 58 0.59 -5.11 36.63
N GLU A 59 -0.09 -4.44 37.57
CA GLU A 59 0.08 -3.04 37.90
C GLU A 59 1.52 -2.75 38.33
N PHE A 60 2.10 -3.56 39.23
CA PHE A 60 3.50 -3.40 39.62
C PHE A 60 4.46 -3.67 38.46
N GLN A 61 4.25 -4.78 37.74
CA GLN A 61 5.13 -5.14 36.63
C GLN A 61 5.14 -4.09 35.52
N ASP A 62 4.01 -3.41 35.28
CA ASP A 62 3.92 -2.32 34.30
C ASP A 62 4.76 -1.10 34.68
N THR A 63 5.08 -0.91 35.96
CA THR A 63 6.02 0.12 36.44
C THR A 63 7.49 -0.29 36.30
N CYS A 64 7.78 -1.56 36.05
CA CYS A 64 9.14 -2.03 35.83
C CYS A 64 9.70 -1.48 34.52
N SER A 65 11.01 -1.26 34.50
CA SER A 65 11.72 -0.76 33.33
C SER A 65 12.04 -1.89 32.35
N ILE A 66 12.07 -1.57 31.07
CA ILE A 66 12.51 -2.48 30.00
C ILE A 66 13.63 -1.82 29.19
N VAL A 67 14.67 -2.58 28.85
CA VAL A 67 15.88 -2.09 28.17
C VAL A 67 16.24 -2.99 26.99
N TYR A 68 16.50 -2.40 25.83
CA TYR A 68 16.99 -3.11 24.65
C TYR A 68 18.52 -3.16 24.64
N LYS A 69 19.10 -4.08 25.42
CA LYS A 69 20.56 -4.20 25.62
C LYS A 69 21.37 -4.21 24.31
N ASN A 70 20.85 -4.90 23.29
CA ASN A 70 21.52 -5.04 22.00
C ASN A 70 21.57 -3.74 21.18
N LEU A 71 20.65 -2.80 21.43
CA LEU A 71 20.62 -1.49 20.75
C LEU A 71 21.44 -0.44 21.52
N SER A 72 21.54 -0.59 22.85
CA SER A 72 22.26 0.36 23.69
C SER A 72 23.78 0.15 23.70
N SER A 73 24.29 -0.97 23.19
CA SER A 73 25.73 -1.34 23.12
C SER A 73 26.51 -1.16 24.44
N ARG A 74 25.81 -1.01 25.56
CA ARG A 74 26.31 -0.67 26.90
C ARG A 74 25.32 -1.18 27.94
N ASP A 75 25.84 -1.60 29.10
CA ASP A 75 25.04 -1.96 30.28
C ASP A 75 24.31 -0.76 30.90
N PHE A 76 24.63 0.46 30.44
CA PHE A 76 24.05 1.70 30.91
C PHE A 76 23.62 2.57 29.72
N THR A 77 22.33 2.89 29.65
CA THR A 77 21.81 3.89 28.71
C THR A 77 21.70 5.21 29.47
N PRO A 78 22.44 6.27 29.11
CA PRO A 78 22.27 7.57 29.74
C PRO A 78 20.82 8.04 29.54
N VAL A 79 20.22 8.48 30.65
CA VAL A 79 18.81 8.89 30.80
C VAL A 79 18.36 9.92 29.76
N SER A 80 19.29 10.62 29.09
CA SER A 80 18.99 11.74 28.20
C SER A 80 18.52 11.35 26.79
N MET A 81 18.65 10.10 26.34
CA MET A 81 18.31 9.71 24.96
C MET A 81 17.15 8.71 24.85
N SER A 82 16.76 8.09 25.96
CA SER A 82 15.57 7.24 26.03
C SER A 82 15.04 7.36 27.45
N PRO A 83 13.80 7.86 27.66
CA PRO A 83 13.19 7.77 28.98
C PRO A 83 13.22 6.31 29.42
N VAL A 84 13.39 6.07 30.72
CA VAL A 84 13.34 4.72 31.30
C VAL A 84 11.98 4.12 30.96
N MET A 85 11.95 3.34 29.89
CA MET A 85 10.73 2.90 29.25
C MET A 85 10.04 1.89 30.15
N LYS A 86 8.77 2.16 30.47
CA LYS A 86 8.00 1.28 31.34
C LYS A 86 7.41 0.12 30.55
N GLN A 87 7.29 -1.03 31.20
CA GLN A 87 6.68 -2.22 30.57
C GLN A 87 5.24 -1.94 30.13
N GLY A 88 4.46 -1.21 30.94
CA GLY A 88 3.09 -0.81 30.58
C GLY A 88 3.03 0.07 29.33
N GLU A 89 3.90 1.08 29.24
CA GLU A 89 4.00 1.96 28.06
C GLU A 89 4.49 1.23 26.80
N MET A 90 5.34 0.23 26.97
CA MET A 90 5.76 -0.62 25.87
C MET A 90 4.58 -1.44 25.37
N ARG A 91 3.84 -2.09 26.29
CA ARG A 91 2.66 -2.90 25.99
C ARG A 91 1.61 -2.11 25.18
N GLU A 92 1.18 -0.95 25.68
CA GLU A 92 0.18 -0.08 25.02
C GLU A 92 0.61 0.33 23.60
N ARG A 93 1.92 0.45 23.37
CA ARG A 93 2.42 0.82 22.05
C ARG A 93 2.44 -0.33 21.06
N VAL A 94 2.68 -1.57 21.52
CA VAL A 94 2.89 -2.74 20.65
C VAL A 94 1.73 -3.74 20.65
N GLU A 95 0.70 -3.51 21.47
CA GLU A 95 -0.53 -4.30 21.40
C GLU A 95 -1.19 -4.20 20.01
N ASP A 96 -2.12 -5.11 19.73
CA ASP A 96 -2.84 -5.13 18.46
C ASP A 96 -3.56 -3.79 18.25
N ASP A 97 -3.32 -3.18 17.08
CA ASP A 97 -3.79 -1.83 16.76
C ASP A 97 -3.36 -0.74 17.76
N GLY A 98 -2.31 -1.01 18.54
CA GLY A 98 -1.69 -0.08 19.46
C GLY A 98 -1.00 1.09 18.76
N ARG A 99 -0.45 2.00 19.57
CA ARG A 99 0.05 3.30 19.09
C ARG A 99 1.11 3.19 17.98
N ASN A 100 1.99 2.19 18.03
CA ASN A 100 3.02 2.02 17.00
C ASN A 100 2.42 1.59 15.66
N THR A 101 1.44 0.68 15.67
CA THR A 101 0.73 0.25 14.46
C THR A 101 0.01 1.43 13.81
N LEU A 102 -0.73 2.22 14.59
CA LEU A 102 -1.43 3.41 14.09
C LEU A 102 -0.47 4.45 13.52
N LEU A 103 0.65 4.70 14.21
CA LEU A 103 1.69 5.62 13.75
C LEU A 103 2.31 5.13 12.43
N LEU A 104 2.64 3.85 12.34
CA LEU A 104 3.20 3.26 11.14
C LEU A 104 2.22 3.32 9.96
N GLY A 105 0.94 3.04 10.20
CA GLY A 105 -0.12 3.19 9.19
C GLY A 105 -0.18 4.62 8.63
N ASN A 106 -0.11 5.61 9.52
CA ASN A 106 -0.06 7.03 9.14
C ASN A 106 1.16 7.34 8.28
N GLN A 107 2.35 6.85 8.66
CA GLN A 107 3.59 7.04 7.90
C GLN A 107 3.50 6.39 6.52
N CYS A 108 3.04 5.14 6.42
CA CYS A 108 2.85 4.45 5.15
C CYS A 108 1.91 5.22 4.21
N LEU A 109 0.78 5.72 4.72
CA LEU A 109 -0.18 6.49 3.93
C LEU A 109 0.42 7.80 3.42
N VAL A 110 1.12 8.55 4.30
CA VAL A 110 1.78 9.81 3.94
C VAL A 110 2.86 9.57 2.88
N SER A 111 3.69 8.55 3.06
CA SER A 111 4.76 8.17 2.12
C SER A 111 4.22 7.73 0.76
N ALA A 112 3.15 6.92 0.75
CA ALA A 112 2.51 6.50 -0.49
C ALA A 112 1.95 7.69 -1.28
N TYR A 113 1.27 8.61 -0.60
CA TYR A 113 0.73 9.82 -1.23
C TYR A 113 1.83 10.73 -1.77
N ALA A 114 2.91 10.95 -1.00
CA ALA A 114 4.03 11.76 -1.43
C ALA A 114 4.66 11.20 -2.70
N TYR A 115 4.92 9.88 -2.74
CA TYR A 115 5.41 9.22 -3.96
C TYR A 115 4.45 9.40 -5.14
N TRP A 116 3.14 9.26 -4.91
CA TRP A 116 2.16 9.45 -5.97
C TRP A 116 2.14 10.88 -6.51
N GLU A 117 1.97 11.88 -5.63
CA GLU A 117 1.79 13.27 -6.02
C GLU A 117 3.06 13.92 -6.57
N GLU A 118 4.22 13.63 -5.96
CA GLU A 118 5.48 14.29 -6.30
C GLU A 118 6.19 13.65 -7.50
N TYR A 119 5.97 12.35 -7.72
CA TYR A 119 6.64 11.59 -8.77
C TYR A 119 5.65 10.96 -9.76
N LEU A 120 4.91 9.95 -9.32
CA LEU A 120 4.22 9.03 -10.23
C LEU A 120 3.17 9.75 -11.08
N ARG A 121 2.41 10.66 -10.49
CA ARG A 121 1.31 11.39 -11.14
C ARG A 121 1.81 12.26 -12.30
N VAL A 122 2.92 12.96 -12.10
CA VAL A 122 3.56 13.80 -13.14
C VAL A 122 4.09 12.93 -14.26
N GLU A 123 4.77 11.84 -13.92
CA GLU A 123 5.36 10.94 -14.92
C GLU A 123 4.28 10.21 -15.74
N ILE A 124 3.14 9.87 -15.13
CA ILE A 124 1.96 9.40 -15.87
C ILE A 124 1.48 10.48 -16.84
N GLY A 125 1.36 11.73 -16.39
CA GLY A 125 0.96 12.87 -17.23
C GLY A 125 1.86 13.05 -18.46
N LYS A 126 3.17 12.93 -18.28
CA LYS A 126 4.16 12.93 -19.37
C LYS A 126 3.97 11.74 -20.31
N ALA A 127 3.82 10.55 -19.76
CA ALA A 127 3.71 9.32 -20.53
C ALA A 127 2.41 9.26 -21.36
N ILE A 128 1.31 9.80 -20.86
CA ILE A 128 0.06 9.90 -21.64
C ILE A 128 0.06 11.07 -22.64
N GLY A 129 1.07 11.95 -22.56
CA GLY A 129 1.29 13.06 -23.49
C GLY A 129 0.47 14.31 -23.21
N VAL A 130 0.03 14.53 -21.96
CA VAL A 130 -0.67 15.76 -21.55
C VAL A 130 0.27 16.78 -20.90
N LEU A 131 1.49 16.36 -20.54
CA LEU A 131 2.55 17.23 -20.03
C LEU A 131 3.80 17.16 -20.93
N SER A 132 4.59 18.24 -20.92
CA SER A 132 5.93 18.24 -21.53
C SER A 132 6.93 17.44 -20.67
N GLN A 133 8.05 17.03 -21.25
CA GLN A 133 9.05 16.22 -20.54
C GLN A 133 9.73 17.00 -19.40
N GLU A 134 9.77 18.33 -19.52
CA GLU A 134 10.39 19.26 -18.57
C GLU A 134 9.47 19.62 -17.40
N ALA A 135 8.17 19.28 -17.48
CA ALA A 135 7.19 19.62 -16.46
C ALA A 135 7.52 18.99 -15.09
N LYS A 136 7.26 19.74 -14.02
CA LYS A 136 7.51 19.35 -12.63
C LYS A 136 6.22 19.35 -11.80
N ALA A 137 6.22 18.59 -10.71
CA ALA A 137 5.08 18.50 -9.77
C ALA A 137 4.70 19.84 -9.11
N ALA A 138 5.68 20.73 -8.98
CA ALA A 138 5.50 22.05 -8.38
C ALA A 138 4.87 23.07 -9.34
N ASP A 139 4.84 22.79 -10.65
CA ASP A 139 4.36 23.73 -11.64
C ASP A 139 2.82 23.84 -11.57
N GLU A 140 2.32 25.04 -11.32
CA GLU A 140 0.88 25.27 -11.14
C GLU A 140 0.05 24.89 -12.37
N GLU A 141 0.58 25.16 -13.56
CA GLU A 141 -0.07 24.77 -14.81
C GLU A 141 -0.11 23.25 -15.00
N ALA A 142 0.98 22.55 -14.65
CA ALA A 142 1.00 21.10 -14.68
C ALA A 142 -0.04 20.51 -13.74
N ARG A 143 -0.23 21.06 -12.54
CA ARG A 143 -1.25 20.62 -11.59
C ARG A 143 -2.66 20.75 -12.13
N LYS A 144 -2.99 21.86 -12.81
CA LYS A 144 -4.31 22.04 -13.45
C LYS A 144 -4.58 20.96 -14.48
N ILE A 145 -3.61 20.69 -15.36
CA ILE A 145 -3.68 19.63 -16.37
C ILE A 145 -3.85 18.26 -15.70
N LEU A 146 -3.05 17.95 -14.67
CA LEU A 146 -3.11 16.69 -13.94
C LEU A 146 -4.44 16.48 -13.20
N ASN A 147 -5.09 17.56 -12.72
CA ASN A 147 -6.40 17.47 -12.08
C ASN A 147 -7.52 17.05 -13.05
N VAL A 148 -7.32 17.28 -14.36
CA VAL A 148 -8.25 16.87 -15.41
C VAL A 148 -7.89 15.48 -15.95
N HIS A 149 -6.61 15.23 -16.22
CA HIS A 149 -6.19 14.06 -17.01
C HIS A 149 -5.64 12.89 -16.19
N VAL A 150 -5.18 13.13 -14.96
CA VAL A 150 -4.59 12.10 -14.09
C VAL A 150 -5.28 12.18 -12.71
N LYS A 151 -6.56 11.82 -12.72
CA LYS A 151 -7.43 11.81 -11.54
C LYS A 151 -7.63 10.38 -11.05
N SER A 152 -7.67 10.23 -9.73
CA SER A 152 -8.05 8.99 -9.07
C SER A 152 -8.83 9.33 -7.81
N ASP A 153 -9.96 8.66 -7.61
CA ASP A 153 -10.79 8.85 -6.42
C ASP A 153 -10.05 8.32 -5.17
N LEU A 154 -9.27 7.24 -5.28
CA LEU A 154 -8.42 6.74 -4.19
C LEU A 154 -7.42 7.79 -3.71
N TRP A 155 -6.63 8.36 -4.63
CA TRP A 155 -5.61 9.33 -4.25
C TRP A 155 -6.20 10.66 -3.78
N GLY A 156 -7.40 11.02 -4.27
CA GLY A 156 -8.20 12.12 -3.74
C GLY A 156 -8.58 11.91 -2.27
N ASP A 157 -9.06 10.71 -1.92
CA ASP A 157 -9.40 10.38 -0.53
C ASP A 157 -8.15 10.36 0.37
N ILE A 158 -7.08 9.71 -0.09
CA ILE A 158 -5.79 9.67 0.63
C ILE A 158 -5.26 11.09 0.88
N ARG A 159 -5.42 12.02 -0.07
CA ARG A 159 -5.06 13.44 0.12
C ARG A 159 -5.78 14.05 1.32
N TYR A 160 -7.10 13.87 1.43
CA TYR A 160 -7.89 14.44 2.52
C TYR A 160 -7.53 13.83 3.88
N ILE A 161 -7.31 12.51 3.91
CA ILE A 161 -6.85 11.81 5.11
C ILE A 161 -5.46 12.29 5.53
N ARG A 162 -4.51 12.35 4.59
CA ARG A 162 -3.16 12.87 4.84
C ARG A 162 -3.18 14.29 5.40
N ASN A 163 -4.02 15.17 4.84
CA ASN A 163 -4.14 16.55 5.30
C ASN A 163 -4.51 16.60 6.80
N SER A 164 -5.45 15.75 7.21
CA SER A 164 -5.86 15.60 8.60
C SER A 164 -4.74 15.03 9.49
N LEU A 165 -4.02 14.00 9.00
CA LEU A 165 -2.89 13.40 9.72
C LEU A 165 -1.74 14.38 9.96
N VAL A 166 -1.33 15.12 8.93
CA VAL A 166 -0.14 15.98 8.97
C VAL A 166 -0.44 17.34 9.60
N HIS A 167 -1.61 17.92 9.34
CA HIS A 167 -1.91 19.31 9.70
C HIS A 167 -2.97 19.48 10.78
N ASN A 168 -3.64 18.42 11.21
CA ASN A 168 -4.70 18.49 12.23
C ASN A 168 -4.50 17.47 13.37
N ASN A 169 -3.25 17.14 13.68
CA ASN A 169 -2.87 16.21 14.77
C ASN A 169 -3.60 14.85 14.70
N GLY A 170 -3.83 14.34 13.49
CA GLY A 170 -4.58 13.09 13.31
C GLY A 170 -6.10 13.22 13.45
N VAL A 171 -6.65 14.41 13.68
CA VAL A 171 -8.10 14.63 13.75
C VAL A 171 -8.65 14.91 12.35
N ALA A 172 -9.69 14.20 11.95
CA ALA A 172 -10.39 14.35 10.69
C ALA A 172 -10.95 15.77 10.53
N ASN A 173 -10.53 16.48 9.49
CA ASN A 173 -11.06 17.81 9.16
C ASN A 173 -12.37 17.71 8.35
N SER A 174 -12.99 18.85 8.00
CA SER A 174 -14.24 18.84 7.24
C SER A 174 -14.11 18.25 5.83
N GLU A 175 -12.91 18.18 5.26
CA GLU A 175 -12.71 17.69 3.90
C GLU A 175 -12.81 16.18 3.76
N VAL A 176 -12.65 15.41 4.85
CA VAL A 176 -12.83 13.95 4.81
C VAL A 176 -14.26 13.54 4.39
N SER A 177 -15.24 14.44 4.55
CA SER A 177 -16.61 14.24 4.06
C SER A 177 -16.70 14.14 2.54
N LYS A 178 -15.67 14.64 1.82
CA LYS A 178 -15.56 14.57 0.36
C LYS A 178 -15.02 13.22 -0.12
N CYS A 179 -14.56 12.34 0.78
CA CYS A 179 -14.04 11.03 0.42
C CYS A 179 -15.11 10.17 -0.26
N LYS A 180 -14.73 9.49 -1.34
CA LYS A 180 -15.65 8.70 -2.17
C LYS A 180 -15.57 7.21 -1.91
N LEU A 181 -14.37 6.70 -1.63
CA LEU A 181 -14.06 5.30 -1.38
C LEU A 181 -13.84 5.05 0.12
N ILE A 182 -13.02 5.89 0.78
CA ILE A 182 -12.61 5.75 2.17
C ILE A 182 -13.51 6.61 3.07
N LYS A 183 -14.70 6.11 3.39
CA LYS A 183 -15.74 6.83 4.16
C LYS A 183 -15.74 6.53 5.67
N TRP A 184 -14.61 6.12 6.22
CA TRP A 184 -14.53 5.63 7.61
C TRP A 184 -14.53 6.72 8.67
N PHE A 185 -14.26 7.97 8.30
CA PHE A 185 -14.02 9.06 9.25
C PHE A 185 -15.04 10.17 9.09
N SER A 186 -15.51 10.69 10.23
CA SER A 186 -16.32 11.90 10.28
C SER A 186 -15.49 13.09 10.78
N PRO A 187 -15.82 14.34 10.40
CA PRO A 187 -15.13 15.52 10.92
C PRO A 187 -15.11 15.55 12.46
N GLY A 188 -13.95 15.86 13.04
CA GLY A 188 -13.72 15.88 14.50
C GLY A 188 -13.28 14.54 15.10
N GLN A 189 -13.34 13.44 14.33
CA GLN A 189 -12.93 12.11 14.80
C GLN A 189 -11.41 11.93 14.70
N LEU A 190 -10.80 11.18 15.62
CA LEU A 190 -9.42 10.72 15.46
C LEU A 190 -9.31 9.74 14.29
N ILE A 191 -8.32 9.93 13.43
CA ILE A 191 -8.00 9.03 12.32
C ILE A 191 -7.10 7.93 12.85
N GLU A 192 -7.65 6.73 12.91
CA GLU A 192 -6.94 5.53 13.33
C GLU A 192 -6.84 4.58 12.14
N LEU A 193 -5.62 4.38 11.63
CA LEU A 193 -5.34 3.43 10.56
C LEU A 193 -4.92 2.09 11.13
N ASN A 194 -5.91 1.37 11.69
CA ASN A 194 -5.75 0.01 12.19
C ASN A 194 -5.42 -0.99 11.07
N HIS A 195 -5.13 -2.25 11.43
CA HIS A 195 -4.75 -3.29 10.47
C HIS A 195 -5.76 -3.48 9.34
N GLU A 196 -7.05 -3.51 9.66
CA GLU A 196 -8.11 -3.70 8.66
C GLU A 196 -8.16 -2.54 7.66
N ARG A 197 -8.07 -1.31 8.17
CA ARG A 197 -8.07 -0.09 7.36
C ARG A 197 -6.83 -0.01 6.49
N MET A 198 -5.64 -0.30 7.03
CA MET A 198 -4.39 -0.33 6.27
C MET A 198 -4.41 -1.42 5.18
N ARG A 199 -4.88 -2.62 5.50
CA ARG A 199 -5.08 -3.68 4.51
C ARG A 199 -5.99 -3.21 3.37
N SER A 200 -7.11 -2.56 3.70
CA SER A 200 -8.05 -2.04 2.71
C SER A 200 -7.41 -0.96 1.82
N ILE A 201 -6.57 -0.09 2.38
CA ILE A 201 -5.78 0.89 1.63
C ILE A 201 -4.78 0.22 0.68
N PHE A 202 -4.02 -0.76 1.15
CA PHE A 202 -3.07 -1.50 0.30
C PHE A 202 -3.75 -2.23 -0.85
N LEU A 203 -4.93 -2.84 -0.59
CA LEU A 203 -5.74 -3.46 -1.65
C LEU A 203 -6.20 -2.44 -2.68
N ALA A 204 -6.67 -1.27 -2.25
CA ALA A 204 -7.07 -0.19 -3.16
C ALA A 204 -5.87 0.33 -3.99
N MET A 205 -4.69 0.47 -3.39
CA MET A 205 -3.46 0.80 -4.13
C MET A 205 -3.09 -0.29 -5.14
N GLY A 206 -3.30 -1.56 -4.79
CA GLY A 206 -3.13 -2.70 -5.70
C GLY A 206 -4.12 -2.67 -6.88
N GLN A 207 -5.35 -2.19 -6.66
CA GLN A 207 -6.31 -1.97 -7.74
C GLN A 207 -5.86 -0.84 -8.67
N TYR A 208 -5.44 0.30 -8.11
CA TYR A 208 -4.87 1.39 -8.90
C TYR A 208 -3.62 0.97 -9.71
N ARG A 209 -2.78 0.09 -9.14
CA ARG A 209 -1.65 -0.52 -9.85
C ARG A 209 -2.13 -1.28 -11.10
N ASN A 210 -3.23 -2.03 -11.00
CA ASN A 210 -3.81 -2.76 -12.14
C ASN A 210 -4.43 -1.81 -13.19
N GLU A 211 -4.98 -0.68 -12.77
CA GLU A 211 -5.41 0.38 -13.70
C GLU A 211 -4.22 0.91 -14.50
N LEU A 212 -3.10 1.21 -13.83
CA LEU A 212 -1.87 1.67 -14.49
C LEU A 212 -1.31 0.62 -15.47
N HIS A 213 -1.35 -0.66 -15.11
CA HIS A 213 -1.01 -1.75 -16.03
C HIS A 213 -1.90 -1.73 -17.27
N THR A 214 -3.21 -1.56 -17.10
CA THR A 214 -4.17 -1.49 -18.21
C THR A 214 -3.87 -0.30 -19.12
N MET A 215 -3.48 0.85 -18.56
CA MET A 215 -3.06 2.02 -19.36
C MET A 215 -1.80 1.76 -20.20
N SER A 216 -0.91 0.88 -19.73
CA SER A 216 0.33 0.51 -20.44
C SER A 216 0.09 -0.35 -21.67
N LEU A 217 -1.03 -1.07 -21.74
CA LEU A 217 -1.32 -1.95 -22.86
C LEU A 217 -1.64 -1.13 -24.14
N PRO A 218 -1.09 -1.50 -25.30
CA PRO A 218 -1.48 -0.89 -26.56
C PRO A 218 -2.96 -1.20 -26.85
N PRO A 219 -3.67 -0.31 -27.58
CA PRO A 219 -5.03 -0.60 -28.00
C PRO A 219 -5.07 -1.92 -28.76
N PRO A 220 -6.09 -2.78 -28.55
CA PRO A 220 -6.18 -4.06 -29.22
C PRO A 220 -6.11 -3.85 -30.72
N ARG A 221 -5.10 -4.43 -31.36
CA ARG A 221 -5.02 -4.44 -32.83
C ARG A 221 -6.27 -5.17 -33.31
N LYS A 222 -7.09 -4.53 -34.14
CA LYS A 222 -8.17 -5.21 -34.85
C LYS A 222 -7.51 -6.34 -35.64
N LEU A 223 -7.63 -7.58 -35.18
CA LEU A 223 -7.26 -8.75 -35.96
C LEU A 223 -8.16 -8.72 -37.19
N ARG A 224 -7.62 -8.26 -38.32
CA ARG A 224 -8.25 -8.48 -39.62
C ARG A 224 -8.10 -9.97 -39.90
N ILE A 225 -9.12 -10.74 -39.54
CA ILE A 225 -9.28 -12.09 -40.05
C ILE A 225 -9.52 -11.91 -41.56
N PRO A 226 -8.62 -12.40 -42.44
CA PRO A 226 -8.88 -12.38 -43.86
C PRO A 226 -10.18 -13.13 -44.13
N PRO A 227 -11.07 -12.64 -45.00
CA PRO A 227 -12.24 -13.42 -45.40
C PRO A 227 -11.75 -14.77 -45.91
N ALA A 228 -12.30 -15.86 -45.36
CA ALA A 228 -11.95 -17.21 -45.78
C ALA A 228 -12.17 -17.29 -47.30
N SER A 229 -11.12 -17.57 -48.06
CA SER A 229 -11.21 -17.88 -49.47
C SER A 229 -11.87 -19.25 -49.63
N ILE A 230 -13.19 -19.30 -49.45
CA ILE A 230 -14.02 -20.44 -49.84
C ILE A 230 -14.25 -20.29 -51.35
N GLU A 231 -13.22 -20.61 -52.13
CA GLU A 231 -13.36 -20.91 -53.56
C GLU A 231 -12.03 -21.40 -54.10
N ARG A 232 -11.91 -22.73 -54.21
CA ARG A 232 -11.20 -23.52 -55.23
C ARG A 232 -10.76 -24.83 -54.59
N ASP A 233 -11.63 -25.84 -54.64
CA ASP A 233 -11.25 -27.25 -54.79
C ASP A 233 -12.50 -28.15 -54.99
N VAL A 234 -13.42 -27.75 -55.87
CA VAL A 234 -14.57 -28.60 -56.28
C VAL A 234 -14.42 -29.13 -57.73
N GLN A 235 -13.20 -29.18 -58.28
CA GLN A 235 -12.97 -29.70 -59.64
C GLN A 235 -11.93 -30.81 -59.78
N ARG A 236 -11.67 -31.59 -58.72
CA ARG A 236 -10.89 -32.85 -58.85
C ARG A 236 -11.59 -34.04 -58.19
N LEU A 237 -12.74 -34.42 -58.72
CA LEU A 237 -13.24 -35.79 -58.61
C LEU A 237 -13.61 -36.27 -60.02
N ALA A 238 -12.61 -36.82 -60.72
CA ALA A 238 -12.85 -37.62 -61.91
C ALA A 238 -13.48 -38.97 -61.48
N PRO A 239 -14.46 -39.51 -62.21
CA PRO A 239 -15.10 -40.77 -61.86
C PRO A 239 -14.14 -41.95 -62.08
N LEU A 240 -14.00 -42.80 -61.06
CA LEU A 240 -13.31 -44.09 -61.11
C LEU A 240 -14.03 -45.01 -62.11
N SER A 241 -13.32 -45.40 -63.17
CA SER A 241 -13.75 -46.41 -64.14
C SER A 241 -13.61 -47.81 -63.53
N ALA A 242 -14.67 -48.61 -63.64
CA ALA A 242 -14.74 -49.97 -63.11
C ALA A 242 -13.88 -50.97 -63.92
N PRO A 243 -13.27 -51.99 -63.30
CA PRO A 243 -12.45 -52.97 -64.00
C PRO A 243 -13.30 -54.00 -64.74
N HIS A 244 -12.93 -54.25 -66.00
CA HIS A 244 -13.42 -55.36 -66.82
C HIS A 244 -12.94 -56.71 -66.27
N VAL A 245 -13.89 -57.58 -65.93
CA VAL A 245 -13.66 -59.02 -65.74
C VAL A 245 -13.76 -59.70 -67.10
N LYS A 246 -12.65 -60.28 -67.58
CA LYS A 246 -12.66 -61.27 -68.66
C LYS A 246 -12.60 -62.67 -68.06
N ARG A 247 -13.42 -63.57 -68.62
CA ARG A 247 -13.45 -65.02 -68.34
C ARG A 247 -12.18 -65.70 -68.81
#